data_AF-A0A7C5KFF3-F1
#
_entry.id   AF-A0A7C5KFF3-F1
#
_cell.length_a   1.000
_cell.length_b   1.000
_cell.length_c   1.000
_cell.angle_alpha   90.00
_cell.angle_beta   90.00
_cell.angle_gamma   90.00
#
_symmetry.space_group_name_H-M   'P 1'
#
loop_
_entity.id
_entity.type
_entity.pdbx_description
1 polymer ?
#
loop_
_entity_poly.entity_id
_entity_poly.type
_entity_poly.pdbx_seq_one_letter_code
_entity_poly.pdbx_strand_id
1 'polypeptide(L)'
;GEDTDLDKNLVEALADPMVHLVRNAVDHGIETPEERERAGKPRRGKVVLSAAQEGDHILLCIEDDGKGMDAEVLRRKAVEKGIMDEESAARLDDREAYNLIFHAGFSTKEEISDVSGRGVGMDVVKTKIAQINGSVEIDSEKGKGSKITIKLPLTLAILPTLMVVLGNQPFALPLGSVVEIFNLDLSRTHTVDGQMTIQVRGRALPLFYLGQWLLQNGGAMQSDGESSGHVVVVNVGGVQVGLVVDFLIGQEEVVIKPLGALLQGLDGMAGATITSDGKIALILDVPGLMRKYARRY
;
A
#
# COMPACT_ATOMS: atom_id res chain seq x y z
N GLY A 1 6.33 25.56 -8.52
CA GLY A 1 5.45 24.49 -8.03
C GLY A 1 4.31 24.20 -8.98
N GLU A 2 4.17 24.93 -10.10
CA GLU A 2 3.15 24.67 -11.12
C GLU A 2 3.64 23.68 -12.20
N ASP A 3 4.93 23.29 -12.18
CA ASP A 3 5.58 22.48 -13.21
C ASP A 3 5.89 21.03 -12.78
N THR A 4 5.37 20.57 -11.63
CA THR A 4 5.61 19.20 -11.16
C THR A 4 4.43 18.30 -11.53
N ASP A 5 4.60 17.50 -12.56
CA ASP A 5 3.63 16.49 -12.99
C ASP A 5 3.49 15.40 -11.92
N LEU A 6 2.37 15.41 -11.18
CA LEU A 6 1.98 14.33 -10.26
C LEU A 6 0.99 13.38 -10.93
N ASP A 7 1.17 12.07 -10.72
CA ASP A 7 0.18 11.06 -11.13
C ASP A 7 -1.19 11.38 -10.48
N LYS A 8 -2.26 11.38 -11.28
CA LYS A 8 -3.61 11.66 -10.81
C LYS A 8 -4.05 10.72 -9.67
N ASN A 9 -3.65 9.45 -9.69
CA ASN A 9 -3.99 8.49 -8.64
C ASN A 9 -3.22 8.78 -7.36
N LEU A 10 -1.98 9.27 -7.48
CA LEU A 10 -1.22 9.75 -6.33
C LEU A 10 -1.95 10.94 -5.69
N VAL A 11 -2.44 11.89 -6.51
CA VAL A 11 -3.25 13.02 -6.03
C VAL A 11 -4.56 12.55 -5.36
N GLU A 12 -5.30 11.64 -5.99
CA GLU A 12 -6.56 11.10 -5.44
C GLU A 12 -6.34 10.33 -4.12
N ALA A 13 -5.30 9.50 -4.04
CA ALA A 13 -4.96 8.75 -2.83
C ALA A 13 -4.52 9.66 -1.68
N LEU A 14 -3.90 10.80 -1.99
CA LEU A 14 -3.41 11.78 -1.01
C LEU A 14 -4.46 12.79 -0.57
N ALA A 15 -5.53 13.02 -1.34
CA ALA A 15 -6.52 14.05 -1.02
C ALA A 15 -7.07 13.91 0.42
N ASP A 16 -7.53 12.72 0.78
CA ASP A 16 -8.04 12.41 2.12
C ASP A 16 -6.98 12.60 3.23
N PRO A 17 -5.78 11.95 3.16
CA PRO A 17 -4.68 12.21 4.08
C PRO A 17 -4.33 13.68 4.27
N MET A 18 -4.25 14.44 3.18
CA MET A 18 -3.85 15.84 3.20
C MET A 18 -4.89 16.71 3.90
N VAL A 19 -6.18 16.51 3.60
CA VAL A 19 -7.26 17.20 4.31
C VAL A 19 -7.21 16.90 5.80
N HIS A 20 -6.96 15.65 6.19
CA HIS A 20 -6.87 15.27 7.60
C HIS A 20 -5.69 15.94 8.31
N LEU A 21 -4.50 15.96 7.69
CA LEU A 21 -3.32 16.58 8.26
C LEU A 21 -3.47 18.11 8.40
N VAL A 22 -4.03 18.77 7.39
CA VAL A 22 -4.32 20.22 7.44
C VAL A 22 -5.35 20.52 8.52
N ARG A 23 -6.41 19.70 8.63
CA ARG A 23 -7.39 19.83 9.70
C ARG A 23 -6.75 19.69 11.08
N ASN A 24 -5.88 18.71 11.29
CA ASN A 24 -5.17 18.54 12.56
C ASN A 24 -4.28 19.74 12.90
N ALA A 25 -3.60 20.32 11.91
CA ALA A 25 -2.84 21.55 12.10
C ALA A 25 -3.74 22.70 12.58
N VAL A 26 -4.94 22.83 12.03
CA VAL A 26 -5.91 23.88 12.41
C VAL A 26 -6.58 23.60 13.76
N ASP A 27 -7.12 22.40 13.97
CA ASP A 27 -7.94 22.05 15.13
C ASP A 27 -7.10 21.79 16.39
N HIS A 28 -5.86 21.35 16.22
CA HIS A 28 -4.99 20.95 17.33
C HIS A 28 -3.67 21.71 17.38
N GLY A 29 -3.11 22.12 16.24
CA GLY A 29 -1.87 22.87 16.16
C GLY A 29 -2.05 24.34 16.55
N ILE A 30 -2.93 25.07 15.85
CA ILE A 30 -3.15 26.50 16.05
C ILE A 30 -3.90 26.76 17.37
N GLU A 31 -3.34 27.64 18.20
CA GLU A 31 -3.97 28.06 19.45
C GLU A 31 -5.06 29.11 19.23
N THR A 32 -5.92 29.30 20.23
CA THR A 32 -6.90 30.39 20.19
C THR A 32 -6.21 31.76 20.10
N PRO A 33 -6.86 32.78 19.50
CA PRO A 33 -6.27 34.12 19.39
C PRO A 33 -5.74 34.67 20.71
N GLU A 34 -6.45 34.43 21.82
CA GLU A 34 -6.10 34.89 23.17
C GLU A 34 -4.91 34.12 23.76
N GLU A 35 -4.74 32.84 23.44
CA GLU A 35 -3.54 32.07 23.78
C GLU A 35 -2.32 32.53 22.98
N ARG A 36 -2.50 32.84 21.69
CA ARG A 36 -1.42 33.32 20.83
C ARG A 36 -0.87 34.66 21.29
N GLU A 37 -1.75 35.61 21.61
CA GLU A 37 -1.33 36.92 22.13
C GLU A 37 -0.57 36.77 23.46
N ARG A 38 -1.01 35.87 24.36
CA ARG A 38 -0.31 35.57 25.62
C ARG A 38 1.06 34.94 25.40
N ALA A 39 1.23 34.15 24.33
CA ALA A 39 2.49 33.56 23.93
C ALA A 39 3.38 34.52 23.10
N GLY A 40 2.95 35.76 22.85
CA GLY A 40 3.70 36.74 22.05
C GLY A 40 3.65 36.50 20.54
N LYS A 41 2.69 35.70 20.06
CA LYS A 41 2.54 35.30 18.65
C LYS A 41 1.48 36.16 17.94
N PRO A 42 1.53 36.29 16.60
CA PRO A 42 0.49 36.99 15.85
C PRO A 42 -0.89 36.36 16.08
N ARG A 43 -1.91 37.21 16.22
CA ARG A 43 -3.30 36.78 16.47
C ARG A 43 -3.84 35.83 15.39
N ARG A 44 -3.40 35.99 14.14
CA ARG A 44 -3.67 35.05 13.03
C ARG A 44 -2.63 33.94 13.03
N GLY A 45 -3.09 32.68 13.12
CA GLY A 45 -2.26 31.51 12.85
C GLY A 45 -1.98 31.34 11.35
N LYS A 46 -0.91 30.63 11.04
CA LYS A 46 -0.46 30.35 9.67
C LYS A 46 -0.24 28.86 9.52
N VAL A 47 -0.89 28.27 8.51
CA VAL A 47 -0.62 26.91 8.02
C VAL A 47 -0.19 27.03 6.57
N VAL A 48 0.94 26.41 6.22
CA VAL A 48 1.53 26.44 4.89
C VAL A 48 1.58 25.03 4.35
N LEU A 49 0.92 24.83 3.20
CA LEU A 49 1.10 23.64 2.38
C LEU A 49 2.08 23.99 1.26
N SER A 50 3.15 23.21 1.13
CA SER A 50 4.13 23.36 0.06
C SER A 50 4.47 22.01 -0.55
N ALA A 51 4.85 22.04 -1.82
CA ALA A 51 5.33 20.90 -2.57
C ALA A 51 6.64 21.27 -3.26
N ALA A 52 7.63 20.40 -3.16
CA ALA A 52 8.92 20.56 -3.81
C ALA A 52 9.40 19.22 -4.34
N GLN A 53 10.10 19.22 -5.46
CA GLN A 53 10.82 18.04 -5.94
C GLN A 53 12.22 18.04 -5.34
N GLU A 54 12.61 16.94 -4.69
CA GLU A 54 13.95 16.70 -4.17
C GLU A 54 14.46 15.37 -4.75
N GLY A 55 15.35 15.47 -5.74
CA GLY A 55 15.85 14.31 -6.47
C GLY A 55 14.75 13.55 -7.22
N ASP A 56 14.64 12.27 -6.94
CA ASP A 56 13.61 11.33 -7.43
C ASP A 56 12.38 11.25 -6.52
N HIS A 57 12.24 12.19 -5.57
CA HIS A 57 11.09 12.27 -4.68
C HIS A 57 10.37 13.61 -4.79
N ILE A 58 9.06 13.58 -4.52
CA ILE A 58 8.23 14.74 -4.23
C ILE A 58 8.12 14.84 -2.72
N LEU A 59 8.52 15.99 -2.19
CA LEU A 59 8.30 16.41 -0.82
C LEU A 59 7.01 17.23 -0.74
N LEU A 60 6.05 16.77 0.06
CA LEU A 60 4.93 17.59 0.50
C LEU A 60 5.18 18.00 1.95
N CYS A 61 5.10 19.29 2.25
CA CYS A 61 5.31 19.82 3.59
C CYS A 61 4.07 20.59 4.06
N ILE A 62 3.58 20.23 5.24
CA ILE A 62 2.55 20.96 5.99
C ILE A 62 3.22 21.55 7.21
N GLU A 63 3.28 22.88 7.29
CA GLU A 63 3.92 23.60 8.38
C GLU A 63 2.92 24.54 9.05
N ASP A 64 2.81 24.46 10.38
CA ASP A 64 2.01 25.35 11.19
C ASP A 64 2.89 26.15 12.15
N ASP A 65 2.47 27.38 12.48
CA ASP A 65 3.09 28.20 13.52
C ASP A 65 2.37 28.07 14.87
N GLY A 66 1.81 26.90 15.16
CA GLY A 66 0.99 26.61 16.33
C GLY A 66 1.80 26.32 17.60
N LYS A 67 1.17 25.65 18.57
CA LYS A 67 1.80 25.36 19.87
C LYS A 67 2.88 24.28 19.83
N GLY A 68 3.07 23.62 18.69
CA GLY A 68 3.94 22.45 18.57
C GLY A 68 3.46 21.26 19.40
N MET A 69 4.28 20.23 19.42
CA MET A 69 4.04 18.98 20.13
C MET A 69 4.87 18.93 21.41
N ASP A 70 4.35 18.22 22.41
CA ASP A 70 5.03 18.01 23.69
C ASP A 70 5.41 16.53 23.81
N ALA A 71 6.70 16.23 23.62
CA ALA A 71 7.22 14.87 23.61
C ALA A 71 6.94 14.13 24.92
N GLU A 72 7.05 14.79 26.07
CA GLU A 72 6.76 14.20 27.39
C GLU A 72 5.29 13.80 27.52
N VAL A 73 4.38 14.64 27.02
CA VAL A 73 2.94 14.32 27.00
C VAL A 73 2.67 13.11 26.11
N LEU A 74 3.37 12.98 24.98
CA LEU A 74 3.19 11.84 24.06
C LEU A 74 3.74 10.55 24.65
N ARG A 75 4.95 10.58 25.24
CA ARG A 75 5.55 9.45 25.97
C ARG A 75 4.59 8.95 27.05
N ARG A 76 4.10 9.85 27.92
CA ARG A 76 3.16 9.49 29.00
C ARG A 76 1.87 8.90 28.46
N LYS A 77 1.28 9.49 27.41
CA LYS A 77 0.06 8.95 26.77
C LYS A 77 0.27 7.58 26.15
N ALA A 78 1.45 7.29 25.58
CA ALA A 78 1.75 5.98 25.04
C ALA A 78 1.76 4.91 26.13
N VAL A 79 2.31 5.22 27.31
CA VAL A 79 2.30 4.33 28.49
C VAL A 79 0.88 4.14 29.02
N GLU A 80 0.13 5.23 29.22
CA GLU A 80 -1.27 5.18 29.70
C GLU A 80 -2.17 4.33 28.80
N LYS A 81 -1.90 4.34 27.49
CA LYS A 81 -2.65 3.56 26.49
C LYS A 81 -2.16 2.12 26.31
N GLY A 82 -1.11 1.72 27.04
CA GLY A 82 -0.52 0.39 26.93
C GLY A 82 0.16 0.11 25.59
N ILE A 83 0.55 1.16 24.86
CA ILE A 83 1.28 1.02 23.58
C ILE A 83 2.71 0.54 23.84
N MET A 84 3.30 0.95 24.96
CA MET A 84 4.64 0.56 25.40
C MET A 84 4.80 0.73 26.92
N ASP A 85 5.84 0.12 27.48
CA ASP A 85 6.21 0.30 28.88
C ASP A 85 6.94 1.64 29.13
N GLU A 86 7.00 2.04 30.39
CA GLU A 86 7.57 3.32 30.83
C GLU A 86 9.08 3.44 30.55
N GLU A 87 9.82 2.33 30.64
CA GLU A 87 11.26 2.29 30.38
C GLU A 87 11.56 2.51 28.89
N SER A 88 10.76 1.88 28.02
CA SER A 88 10.81 2.05 26.58
C SER A 88 10.40 3.45 26.15
N ALA A 89 9.36 4.03 26.74
CA ALA A 89 8.93 5.39 26.45
C ALA A 89 9.99 6.44 26.85
N ALA A 90 10.67 6.25 27.98
CA ALA A 90 11.73 7.14 28.47
C ALA A 90 13.00 7.14 27.60
N ARG A 91 13.21 6.08 26.80
CA ARG A 91 14.35 5.98 25.87
C ARG A 91 14.15 6.72 24.55
N LEU A 92 12.92 7.07 24.20
CA LEU A 92 12.61 7.72 22.93
C LEU A 92 13.18 9.12 22.90
N ASP A 93 13.84 9.49 21.80
CA ASP A 93 14.12 10.89 21.52
C ASP A 93 12.83 11.67 21.18
N ASP A 94 12.90 12.99 21.06
CA ASP A 94 11.71 13.81 20.82
C ASP A 94 11.06 13.50 19.46
N ARG A 95 11.85 13.18 18.43
CA ARG A 95 11.34 12.83 17.10
C ARG A 95 10.61 11.48 17.13
N GLU A 96 11.18 10.50 17.81
CA GLU A 96 10.57 9.21 18.05
C GLU A 96 9.28 9.35 18.86
N ALA A 97 9.26 10.24 19.86
CA ALA A 97 8.05 10.55 20.62
C ALA A 97 6.96 11.20 19.74
N TYR A 98 7.31 12.09 18.80
CA TYR A 98 6.34 12.65 17.85
C TYR A 98 5.75 11.58 16.93
N ASN A 99 6.54 10.60 16.52
CA ASN A 99 6.08 9.50 15.68
C ASN A 99 5.05 8.58 16.37
N LEU A 100 4.92 8.64 17.70
CA LEU A 100 3.91 7.88 18.44
C LEU A 100 2.48 8.21 18.00
N ILE A 101 2.22 9.41 17.47
CA ILE A 101 0.88 9.77 17.00
C ILE A 101 0.38 8.88 15.86
N PHE A 102 1.30 8.27 15.10
CA PHE A 102 0.97 7.34 14.03
C PHE A 102 0.76 5.90 14.50
N HIS A 103 0.94 5.62 15.80
CA HIS A 103 0.71 4.28 16.32
C HIS A 103 -0.79 3.97 16.36
N ALA A 104 -1.16 2.76 15.95
CA ALA A 104 -2.55 2.30 16.04
C ALA A 104 -3.03 2.42 17.49
N GLY A 105 -4.22 3.00 17.69
CA GLY A 105 -4.81 3.24 19.02
C GLY A 105 -4.29 4.48 19.77
N PHE A 106 -3.33 5.24 19.21
CA PHE A 106 -2.86 6.47 19.84
C PHE A 106 -3.92 7.59 19.80
N SER A 107 -4.61 7.74 18.67
CA SER A 107 -5.74 8.67 18.53
C SER A 107 -7.00 8.03 19.11
N THR A 108 -7.54 8.61 20.19
CA THR A 108 -8.77 8.13 20.87
C THR A 108 -9.94 9.11 20.77
N LYS A 109 -9.94 10.01 19.80
CA LYS A 109 -11.14 10.82 19.56
C LYS A 109 -12.14 10.04 18.72
N GLU A 110 -13.24 9.65 19.37
CA GLU A 110 -14.51 9.24 18.77
C GLU A 110 -15.20 10.43 18.04
N GLU A 111 -14.49 11.20 17.24
CA GLU A 111 -15.15 12.17 16.34
C GLU A 111 -15.37 11.47 14.99
N ILE A 112 -16.54 10.82 14.88
CA ILE A 112 -17.13 10.39 13.62
C ILE A 112 -17.33 11.68 12.80
N SER A 113 -16.36 12.08 11.97
CA SER A 113 -16.53 13.24 11.10
C SER A 113 -17.37 12.87 9.87
N ASP A 114 -18.29 13.76 9.52
CA ASP A 114 -19.43 13.61 8.58
C ASP A 114 -19.11 13.26 7.10
N VAL A 115 -17.91 12.77 6.76
CA VAL A 115 -17.53 12.56 5.33
C VAL A 115 -17.15 11.11 4.97
N SER A 116 -17.04 10.15 5.89
CA SER A 116 -16.79 8.74 5.47
C SER A 116 -17.13 7.62 6.46
N GLY A 117 -17.75 7.92 7.60
CA GLY A 117 -18.21 6.88 8.55
C GLY A 117 -17.10 6.00 9.15
N ARG A 118 -15.83 6.40 9.03
CA ARG A 118 -14.69 5.78 9.74
C ARG A 118 -13.85 6.90 10.33
N GLY A 119 -13.60 6.85 11.64
CA GLY A 119 -12.65 7.75 12.29
C GLY A 119 -11.30 7.64 11.56
N VAL A 120 -10.82 8.74 11.00
CA VAL A 120 -9.50 8.76 10.36
C VAL A 120 -8.51 9.09 11.46
N GLY A 121 -7.79 8.08 11.93
CA GLY A 121 -6.64 8.28 12.81
C GLY A 121 -5.39 8.61 11.99
N MET A 122 -4.37 9.12 12.67
CA MET A 122 -3.06 9.37 12.07
C MET A 122 -2.39 8.06 11.60
N ASP A 123 -2.71 6.93 12.23
CA ASP A 123 -2.32 5.59 11.78
C ASP A 123 -2.85 5.28 10.36
N VAL A 124 -4.11 5.61 10.07
CA VAL A 124 -4.71 5.45 8.73
C VAL A 124 -3.99 6.32 7.71
N VAL A 125 -3.65 7.57 8.08
CA VAL A 125 -2.86 8.47 7.21
C VAL A 125 -1.51 7.84 6.88
N LYS A 126 -0.77 7.35 7.88
CA LYS A 126 0.52 6.69 7.67
C LYS A 126 0.39 5.44 6.80
N THR A 127 -0.64 4.62 7.00
CA THR A 127 -0.88 3.44 6.16
C THR A 127 -1.18 3.83 4.71
N LYS A 128 -2.03 4.84 4.46
CA LYS A 128 -2.34 5.31 3.10
C LYS A 128 -1.08 5.85 2.40
N ILE A 129 -0.24 6.60 3.11
CA ILE A 129 1.03 7.11 2.57
C ILE A 129 2.01 5.96 2.27
N ALA A 130 2.10 4.95 3.15
CA ALA A 130 2.97 3.79 2.91
C ALA A 130 2.51 2.94 1.71
N GLN A 131 1.20 2.84 1.44
CA GLN A 131 0.64 2.08 0.31
C GLN A 131 1.06 2.63 -1.07
N ILE A 132 1.39 3.92 -1.14
CA ILE A 132 1.90 4.60 -2.33
C ILE A 132 3.43 4.72 -2.32
N ASN A 133 4.11 3.83 -1.57
CA ASN A 133 5.56 3.82 -1.35
C ASN A 133 6.09 5.16 -0.80
N GLY A 134 5.26 5.88 -0.06
CA GLY A 134 5.62 7.11 0.60
C GLY A 134 6.12 6.90 2.03
N SER A 135 6.74 7.94 2.57
CA SER A 135 7.07 8.05 4.00
C SER A 135 6.54 9.35 4.56
N VAL A 136 6.30 9.38 5.87
CA VAL A 136 5.87 10.57 6.61
C VAL A 136 6.76 10.76 7.83
N GLU A 137 7.23 11.98 8.02
CA GLU A 137 8.10 12.42 9.10
C GLU A 137 7.47 13.64 9.79
N ILE A 138 7.73 13.80 11.08
CA ILE A 138 7.29 14.95 11.86
C ILE A 138 8.48 15.59 12.54
N ASP A 139 8.58 16.90 12.39
CA ASP A 139 9.43 17.76 13.18
C ASP A 139 8.55 18.76 13.94
N SER A 140 8.79 18.96 15.22
CA SER A 140 7.96 19.86 16.02
C SER A 140 8.75 20.44 17.17
N GLU A 141 8.45 21.70 17.49
CA GLU A 141 9.02 22.37 18.65
C GLU A 141 7.92 23.07 19.43
N LYS A 142 7.85 22.74 20.73
CA LYS A 142 6.87 23.30 21.65
C LYS A 142 6.93 24.84 21.65
N GLY A 143 5.79 25.46 21.36
CA GLY A 143 5.59 26.91 21.25
C GLY A 143 5.87 27.49 19.87
N LYS A 144 6.59 26.79 18.98
CA LYS A 144 6.96 27.31 17.66
C LYS A 144 6.11 26.76 16.51
N GLY A 145 5.63 25.53 16.64
CA GLY A 145 4.77 24.89 15.64
C GLY A 145 5.25 23.50 15.28
N SER A 146 4.68 22.96 14.20
CA SER A 146 5.03 21.63 13.69
C SER A 146 5.19 21.65 12.18
N LYS A 147 6.03 20.75 11.68
CA LYS A 147 6.25 20.49 10.26
C LYS A 147 6.09 19.00 10.01
N ILE A 148 5.12 18.65 9.18
CA ILE A 148 4.90 17.30 8.68
C ILE A 148 5.44 17.23 7.27
N THR A 149 6.36 16.29 7.02
CA THR A 149 6.97 16.08 5.70
C THR A 149 6.58 14.71 5.18
N ILE A 150 5.98 14.69 3.99
CA ILE A 150 5.65 13.47 3.26
C ILE A 150 6.61 13.36 2.08
N LYS A 151 7.33 12.25 1.97
CA LYS A 151 8.21 11.95 0.83
C LYS A 151 7.57 10.89 -0.03
N LEU A 152 7.45 11.15 -1.32
CA LEU A 152 6.81 10.26 -2.31
C LEU A 152 7.76 10.06 -3.49
N PRO A 153 7.85 8.88 -4.10
CA PRO A 153 8.64 8.71 -5.32
C PRO A 153 8.01 9.51 -6.47
N LEU A 154 8.87 10.13 -7.29
CA LEU A 154 8.52 10.94 -8.47
C LEU A 154 8.10 10.06 -9.67
N THR A 155 8.48 8.79 -9.68
CA THR A 155 8.40 7.92 -10.86
C THR A 155 7.16 7.03 -10.87
N LEU A 156 6.72 6.67 -12.08
CA LEU A 156 5.90 5.48 -12.31
C LEU A 156 6.70 4.26 -11.80
N ALA A 157 6.15 3.52 -10.84
CA ALA A 157 6.92 2.46 -10.18
C ALA A 157 7.34 1.37 -11.19
N ILE A 158 8.66 1.18 -11.36
CA ILE A 158 9.20 0.04 -12.10
C ILE A 158 9.09 -1.17 -11.17
N LEU A 159 8.38 -2.18 -11.62
CA LEU A 159 8.14 -3.42 -10.89
C LEU A 159 8.83 -4.58 -11.61
N PRO A 160 9.74 -5.33 -10.96
CA PRO A 160 10.21 -6.59 -11.51
C PRO A 160 9.07 -7.61 -11.52
N THR A 161 8.80 -8.17 -12.69
CA THR A 161 7.69 -9.11 -12.89
C THR A 161 8.12 -10.37 -13.61
N LEU A 162 7.42 -11.47 -13.33
CA LEU A 162 7.42 -12.67 -14.14
C LEU A 162 6.26 -12.57 -15.14
N MET A 163 6.61 -12.51 -16.42
CA MET A 163 5.66 -12.47 -17.53
C MET A 163 5.18 -13.88 -17.86
N VAL A 164 3.87 -14.06 -17.85
CA VAL A 164 3.19 -15.33 -18.12
C VAL A 164 2.11 -15.15 -19.18
N VAL A 165 1.72 -16.23 -19.84
CA VAL A 165 0.63 -16.23 -20.83
C VAL A 165 -0.50 -17.12 -20.35
N LEU A 166 -1.72 -16.62 -20.53
CA LEU A 166 -2.97 -17.35 -20.34
C LEU A 166 -3.78 -17.23 -21.64
N GLY A 167 -4.09 -18.36 -22.27
CA GLY A 167 -4.59 -18.42 -23.64
C GLY A 167 -3.65 -17.69 -24.58
N ASN A 168 -4.13 -16.56 -25.12
CA ASN A 168 -3.37 -15.69 -26.02
C ASN A 168 -3.01 -14.32 -25.39
N GLN A 169 -3.16 -14.17 -24.07
CA GLN A 169 -3.01 -12.89 -23.37
C GLN A 169 -1.83 -12.91 -22.39
N PRO A 170 -0.95 -11.89 -22.43
CA PRO A 170 0.13 -11.75 -21.45
C PRO A 170 -0.39 -11.16 -20.14
N PHE A 171 0.11 -11.70 -19.03
CA PHE A 171 -0.10 -11.21 -17.68
C PHE A 171 1.25 -11.09 -16.97
N ALA A 172 1.32 -10.21 -15.98
CA ALA A 172 2.52 -9.97 -15.19
C ALA A 172 2.27 -10.34 -13.72
N LEU A 173 3.13 -11.20 -13.17
CA LEU A 173 3.14 -11.56 -11.75
C LEU A 173 4.26 -10.79 -11.05
N PRO A 174 4.00 -10.09 -9.93
CA PRO A 174 5.07 -9.46 -9.16
C PRO A 174 6.12 -10.49 -8.72
N LEU A 175 7.38 -10.29 -9.10
CA LEU A 175 8.43 -11.29 -8.89
C LEU A 175 8.67 -11.56 -7.40
N GLY A 176 8.51 -10.54 -6.55
CA GLY A 176 8.62 -10.68 -5.09
C GLY A 176 7.61 -11.64 -4.45
N SER A 177 6.52 -11.99 -5.15
CA SER A 177 5.58 -13.02 -4.69
C SER A 177 5.96 -14.43 -5.14
N VAL A 178 6.85 -14.58 -6.14
CA VAL A 178 7.21 -15.85 -6.76
C VAL A 178 8.33 -16.53 -5.96
N VAL A 179 8.14 -17.80 -5.63
CA VAL A 179 9.09 -18.64 -4.88
C VAL A 179 9.89 -19.53 -5.82
N GLU A 180 9.20 -20.30 -6.67
CA GLU A 180 9.82 -21.20 -7.63
C GLU A 180 8.86 -21.48 -8.79
N ILE A 181 9.38 -22.01 -9.89
CA ILE A 181 8.62 -22.32 -11.11
C ILE A 181 9.00 -23.72 -11.58
N PHE A 182 8.02 -24.53 -11.97
CA PHE A 182 8.26 -25.86 -12.53
C PHE A 182 7.18 -26.25 -13.55
N ASN A 183 7.44 -27.28 -14.35
CA ASN A 183 6.48 -27.79 -15.33
C ASN A 183 5.37 -28.58 -14.63
N LEU A 184 4.12 -28.32 -15.02
CA LEU A 184 2.98 -29.09 -14.54
C LEU A 184 3.11 -30.53 -15.01
N ASP A 185 3.08 -31.46 -14.06
CA ASP A 185 3.03 -32.89 -14.32
C ASP A 185 1.71 -33.43 -13.76
N LEU A 186 0.76 -33.68 -14.66
CA LEU A 186 -0.56 -34.20 -14.29
C LEU A 186 -0.51 -35.60 -13.66
N SER A 187 0.56 -36.37 -13.86
CA SER A 187 0.71 -37.67 -13.21
C SER A 187 0.97 -37.56 -11.70
N ARG A 188 1.35 -36.36 -11.23
CA ARG A 188 1.69 -36.05 -9.84
C ARG A 188 0.62 -35.22 -9.13
N THR A 189 -0.52 -34.97 -9.76
CA THR A 189 -1.62 -34.24 -9.15
C THR A 189 -2.55 -35.18 -8.37
N HIS A 190 -3.06 -34.69 -7.25
CA HIS A 190 -4.01 -35.38 -6.39
C HIS A 190 -5.14 -34.43 -6.02
N THR A 191 -6.36 -34.94 -5.88
CA THR A 191 -7.49 -34.16 -5.34
C THR A 191 -7.61 -34.43 -3.85
N VAL A 192 -7.54 -33.37 -3.05
CA VAL A 192 -7.75 -33.39 -1.58
C VAL A 192 -8.86 -32.39 -1.26
N ASP A 193 -9.91 -32.84 -0.58
CA ASP A 193 -11.09 -32.02 -0.23
C ASP A 193 -11.71 -31.24 -1.41
N GLY A 194 -11.72 -31.85 -2.60
CA GLY A 194 -12.25 -31.23 -3.82
C GLY A 194 -11.31 -30.22 -4.50
N GLN A 195 -10.14 -29.94 -3.91
CA GLN A 195 -9.11 -29.09 -4.46
C GLN A 195 -7.99 -29.91 -5.09
N MET A 196 -7.54 -29.52 -6.30
CA MET A 196 -6.39 -30.18 -6.91
C MET A 196 -5.10 -29.67 -6.29
N THR A 197 -4.21 -30.60 -5.98
CA THR A 197 -2.94 -30.37 -5.28
C THR A 197 -1.81 -31.11 -6.00
N ILE A 198 -0.58 -30.68 -5.79
CA ILE A 198 0.62 -31.40 -6.23
C ILE A 198 1.58 -31.58 -5.05
N GLN A 199 2.25 -32.73 -4.98
CA GLN A 199 3.21 -32.99 -3.91
C GLN A 199 4.59 -32.42 -4.28
N VAL A 200 5.01 -31.39 -3.55
CA VAL A 200 6.33 -30.74 -3.70
C VAL A 200 7.10 -30.91 -2.39
N ARG A 201 8.24 -31.62 -2.43
CA ARG A 201 9.12 -31.87 -1.28
C ARG A 201 8.35 -32.39 -0.03
N GLY A 202 7.38 -33.28 -0.26
CA GLY A 202 6.58 -33.90 0.79
C GLY A 202 5.41 -33.06 1.31
N ARG A 203 5.20 -31.83 0.82
CA ARG A 203 4.05 -30.99 1.16
C ARG A 203 3.03 -30.97 0.02
N ALA A 204 1.75 -30.98 0.37
CA ALA A 204 0.66 -30.78 -0.59
C ALA A 204 0.56 -29.28 -0.92
N LEU A 205 0.83 -28.93 -2.17
CA LEU A 205 0.70 -27.56 -2.67
C LEU A 205 -0.64 -27.44 -3.42
N PRO A 206 -1.57 -26.57 -2.98
CA PRO A 206 -2.80 -26.31 -3.70
C PRO A 206 -2.53 -25.69 -5.07
N LEU A 207 -3.24 -26.17 -6.10
CA LEU A 207 -3.16 -25.63 -7.46
C LEU A 207 -4.35 -24.71 -7.76
N PHE A 208 -4.05 -23.59 -8.39
CA PHE A 208 -5.02 -22.58 -8.82
C PHE A 208 -4.83 -22.29 -10.31
N TYR A 209 -5.84 -22.62 -11.12
CA TYR A 209 -5.79 -22.44 -12.57
C TYR A 209 -6.17 -21.00 -12.93
N LEU A 210 -5.15 -20.16 -13.18
CA LEU A 210 -5.35 -18.74 -13.46
C LEU A 210 -6.21 -18.51 -14.70
N GLY A 211 -6.00 -19.28 -15.77
CA GLY A 211 -6.78 -19.18 -17.01
C GLY A 211 -8.28 -19.39 -16.77
N GLN A 212 -8.66 -20.39 -15.96
CA GLN A 212 -10.06 -20.67 -15.62
C GLN A 212 -10.72 -19.55 -14.82
N TRP A 213 -9.93 -18.82 -14.02
CA TRP A 213 -10.44 -17.73 -13.21
C TRP A 213 -10.57 -16.43 -14.02
N LEU A 214 -9.61 -16.13 -14.90
CA LEU A 214 -9.53 -14.87 -15.65
C LEU A 214 -10.34 -14.88 -16.94
N LEU A 215 -10.39 -16.01 -17.65
CA LEU A 215 -10.97 -16.08 -18.99
C LEU A 215 -12.40 -16.62 -18.89
N GLN A 216 -13.39 -15.74 -18.76
CA GLN A 216 -14.81 -16.12 -18.60
C GLN A 216 -15.45 -16.78 -19.85
N ASN A 217 -14.78 -16.79 -21.02
CA ASN A 217 -15.28 -17.46 -22.23
C ASN A 217 -14.10 -18.02 -23.08
N GLY A 218 -13.80 -19.32 -22.94
CA GLY A 218 -12.97 -20.11 -23.86
C GLY A 218 -11.44 -19.94 -23.70
N GLY A 219 -10.63 -20.99 -23.64
CA GLY A 219 -10.92 -22.39 -23.84
C GLY A 219 -11.16 -23.15 -22.54
N ALA A 220 -12.11 -24.08 -22.57
CA ALA A 220 -11.77 -25.38 -22.02
C ALA A 220 -10.34 -25.70 -22.50
N MET A 221 -9.44 -26.11 -21.61
CA MET A 221 -8.32 -26.94 -22.05
C MET A 221 -8.95 -27.94 -23.01
N GLN A 222 -8.69 -27.79 -24.31
CA GLN A 222 -8.93 -28.90 -25.21
C GLN A 222 -8.06 -29.99 -24.60
N SER A 223 -8.75 -30.99 -24.07
CA SER A 223 -8.19 -32.18 -23.48
C SER A 223 -7.58 -33.02 -24.59
N ASP A 224 -6.64 -32.43 -25.32
CA ASP A 224 -5.81 -33.11 -26.31
C ASP A 224 -4.52 -33.45 -25.59
N GLY A 225 -4.56 -34.52 -24.79
CA GLY A 225 -3.46 -35.46 -24.52
C GLY A 225 -2.12 -34.99 -23.92
N GLU A 226 -1.75 -33.71 -23.97
CA GLU A 226 -0.44 -33.17 -23.62
C GLU A 226 -0.65 -31.84 -22.89
N SER A 227 -0.96 -31.92 -21.60
CA SER A 227 -1.15 -30.73 -20.76
C SER A 227 0.19 -30.11 -20.36
N SER A 228 0.87 -29.44 -21.30
CA SER A 228 2.06 -28.65 -21.01
C SER A 228 1.66 -27.31 -20.40
N GLY A 229 1.53 -27.26 -19.07
CA GLY A 229 1.40 -26.01 -18.32
C GLY A 229 2.62 -25.79 -17.42
N HIS A 230 2.73 -24.59 -16.85
CA HIS A 230 3.71 -24.30 -15.81
C HIS A 230 3.02 -23.98 -14.50
N VAL A 231 3.66 -24.34 -13.39
CA VAL A 231 3.23 -23.98 -12.04
C VAL A 231 4.17 -22.92 -11.51
N VAL A 232 3.63 -21.73 -11.24
CA VAL A 232 4.32 -20.64 -10.55
C VAL A 232 3.93 -20.72 -9.08
N VAL A 233 4.87 -21.11 -8.22
CA VAL A 233 4.64 -21.14 -6.77
C VAL A 233 4.75 -19.72 -6.25
N VAL A 234 3.69 -19.24 -5.58
CA VAL A 234 3.65 -17.92 -4.95
C VAL A 234 3.49 -18.04 -3.45
N ASN A 235 4.03 -17.08 -2.70
CA ASN A 235 3.82 -16.96 -1.27
C ASN A 235 2.93 -15.75 -0.96
N VAL A 236 1.81 -16.01 -0.27
CA VAL A 236 0.88 -14.99 0.19
C VAL A 236 0.67 -15.16 1.68
N GLY A 237 1.15 -14.22 2.49
CA GLY A 237 0.94 -14.22 3.93
C GLY A 237 1.49 -15.47 4.65
N GLY A 238 2.56 -16.07 4.12
CA GLY A 238 3.16 -17.30 4.66
C GLY A 238 2.56 -18.60 4.12
N VAL A 239 1.53 -18.52 3.28
CA VAL A 239 0.91 -19.67 2.62
C VAL A 239 1.40 -19.77 1.18
N GLN A 240 1.83 -20.96 0.78
CA GLN A 240 2.26 -21.24 -0.60
C GLN A 240 1.11 -21.78 -1.44
N VAL A 241 0.96 -21.26 -2.65
CA VAL A 241 -0.03 -21.72 -3.64
C VAL A 241 0.65 -21.85 -5.00
N GLY A 242 0.29 -22.87 -5.78
CA GLY A 242 0.74 -23.04 -7.15
C GLY A 242 -0.25 -22.42 -8.13
N LEU A 243 0.16 -21.40 -8.87
CA LEU A 243 -0.62 -20.82 -9.95
C LEU A 243 -0.30 -21.56 -11.25
N VAL A 244 -1.30 -22.17 -11.88
CA VAL A 244 -1.13 -22.84 -13.17
C VAL A 244 -1.33 -21.84 -14.30
N VAL A 245 -0.33 -21.74 -15.18
CA VAL A 245 -0.28 -20.87 -16.36
C VAL A 245 0.05 -21.69 -17.60
N ASP A 246 -0.24 -21.15 -18.78
CA ASP A 246 0.00 -21.88 -20.04
C ASP A 246 1.47 -21.79 -20.45
N PHE A 247 2.03 -20.57 -20.50
CA PHE A 247 3.42 -20.35 -20.87
C PHE A 247 4.12 -19.32 -19.97
N LEU A 248 5.44 -19.46 -19.87
CA LEU A 248 6.33 -18.49 -19.24
C LEU A 248 7.06 -17.71 -20.35
N ILE A 249 6.99 -16.39 -20.30
CA ILE A 249 7.79 -15.53 -21.20
C ILE A 249 9.17 -15.31 -20.56
N GLY A 250 9.20 -14.98 -19.26
CA GLY A 250 10.43 -14.70 -18.53
C GLY A 250 10.28 -13.51 -17.58
N GLN A 251 11.41 -13.02 -17.06
CA GLN A 251 11.43 -11.84 -16.20
C GLN A 251 11.51 -10.57 -17.04
N GLU A 252 10.70 -9.57 -16.69
CA GLU A 252 10.73 -8.23 -17.28
C GLU A 252 10.52 -7.16 -16.20
N GLU A 253 11.29 -6.06 -16.28
CA GLU A 253 11.04 -4.86 -15.48
C GLU A 253 10.01 -4.00 -16.21
N VAL A 254 8.87 -3.79 -15.57
CA VAL A 254 7.73 -3.16 -16.21
C VAL A 254 7.29 -1.91 -15.46
N VAL A 255 6.85 -0.90 -16.19
CA VAL A 255 6.30 0.33 -15.61
C VAL A 255 4.83 0.09 -15.26
N ILE A 256 4.49 0.11 -13.97
CA ILE A 256 3.08 -0.02 -13.58
C ILE A 256 2.33 1.25 -13.95
N LYS A 257 1.23 1.06 -14.67
CA LYS A 257 0.19 2.05 -14.88
C LYS A 257 -1.03 1.63 -14.07
N PRO A 258 -1.55 2.52 -13.22
CA PRO A 258 -2.79 2.24 -12.49
C PRO A 258 -3.93 2.01 -13.47
N LEU A 259 -4.85 1.12 -13.10
CA LEU A 259 -6.08 0.91 -13.84
C LEU A 259 -6.97 2.15 -13.71
N GLY A 260 -7.56 2.63 -14.80
CA GLY A 260 -8.42 3.82 -14.79
C GLY A 260 -9.64 3.64 -13.87
N ALA A 261 -10.33 4.74 -13.52
CA ALA A 261 -11.41 4.76 -12.52
C ALA A 261 -12.53 3.71 -12.72
N LEU A 262 -12.84 3.32 -13.96
CA LEU A 262 -13.82 2.27 -14.27
C LEU A 262 -13.36 0.85 -13.88
N LEU A 263 -12.06 0.67 -13.65
CA LEU A 263 -11.38 -0.58 -13.35
C LEU A 263 -10.67 -0.54 -11.98
N GLN A 264 -10.76 0.58 -11.25
CA GLN A 264 -10.29 0.68 -9.86
C GLN A 264 -11.11 -0.29 -8.99
N GLY A 265 -10.41 -1.07 -8.16
CA GLY A 265 -11.04 -2.08 -7.30
C GLY A 265 -11.39 -3.40 -8.00
N LEU A 266 -10.92 -3.63 -9.23
CA LEU A 266 -11.02 -4.96 -9.84
C LEU A 266 -10.19 -5.96 -9.03
N ASP A 267 -10.87 -6.86 -8.33
CA ASP A 267 -10.21 -7.88 -7.51
C ASP A 267 -9.19 -8.68 -8.34
N GLY A 268 -8.00 -8.92 -7.78
CA GLY A 268 -6.96 -9.72 -8.43
C GLY A 268 -6.11 -8.97 -9.45
N MET A 269 -6.30 -7.65 -9.61
CA MET A 269 -5.45 -6.80 -10.45
C MET A 269 -4.79 -5.69 -9.63
N ALA A 270 -3.49 -5.51 -9.83
CA ALA A 270 -2.71 -4.42 -9.25
C ALA A 270 -2.55 -3.23 -10.22
N GLY A 271 -2.59 -3.48 -11.53
CA GLY A 271 -2.30 -2.47 -12.55
C GLY A 271 -2.28 -3.03 -13.96
N ALA A 272 -1.80 -2.23 -14.90
CA ALA A 272 -1.46 -2.64 -16.25
C ALA A 272 -0.06 -2.16 -16.60
N THR A 273 0.55 -2.77 -17.60
CA THR A 273 1.81 -2.31 -18.19
C THR A 273 1.76 -2.43 -19.71
N ILE A 274 2.68 -1.74 -20.38
CA ILE A 274 2.99 -1.93 -21.79
C ILE A 274 4.28 -2.72 -21.85
N THR A 275 4.23 -3.92 -22.42
CA THR A 275 5.39 -4.79 -22.62
C THR A 275 6.33 -4.22 -23.69
N SER A 276 7.57 -4.71 -23.73
CA SER A 276 8.56 -4.34 -24.74
C SER A 276 8.10 -4.51 -26.20
N ASP A 277 7.16 -5.42 -26.48
CA ASP A 277 6.55 -5.61 -27.81
C ASP A 277 5.31 -4.71 -28.06
N GLY A 278 5.01 -3.78 -27.16
CA GLY A 278 3.93 -2.81 -27.27
C GLY A 278 2.54 -3.34 -26.91
N LYS A 279 2.43 -4.59 -26.43
CA LYS A 279 1.16 -5.15 -25.94
C LYS A 279 0.85 -4.64 -24.54
N ILE A 280 -0.43 -4.67 -24.18
CA ILE A 280 -0.86 -4.39 -22.82
C ILE A 280 -0.91 -5.70 -22.04
N ALA A 281 -0.27 -5.73 -20.88
CA ALA A 281 -0.35 -6.83 -19.92
C ALA A 281 -0.96 -6.35 -18.61
N LEU A 282 -1.83 -7.16 -18.00
CA LEU A 282 -2.38 -6.87 -16.67
C LEU A 282 -1.44 -7.40 -15.60
N ILE A 283 -1.20 -6.59 -14.56
CA ILE A 283 -0.41 -6.97 -13.40
C ILE A 283 -1.35 -7.56 -12.34
N LEU A 284 -1.07 -8.77 -11.88
CA LEU A 284 -1.94 -9.50 -10.95
C LEU A 284 -1.65 -9.11 -9.49
N ASP A 285 -2.72 -8.86 -8.71
CA ASP A 285 -2.68 -8.76 -7.25
C ASP A 285 -2.88 -10.17 -6.66
N VAL A 286 -1.77 -10.88 -6.42
CA VAL A 286 -1.80 -12.27 -5.91
C VAL A 286 -2.47 -12.35 -4.52
N PRO A 287 -2.18 -11.46 -3.54
CA PRO A 287 -2.95 -11.39 -2.30
C PRO A 287 -4.45 -11.20 -2.51
N GLY A 288 -4.87 -10.28 -3.38
CA GLY A 288 -6.28 -10.04 -3.69
C GLY A 288 -6.97 -11.26 -4.31
N LEU A 289 -6.27 -11.92 -5.25
CA LEU A 289 -6.72 -13.15 -5.88
C LEU A 289 -7.00 -14.25 -4.83
N MET A 290 -6.07 -14.46 -3.91
CA MET A 290 -6.19 -15.51 -2.89
C MET A 290 -7.29 -15.23 -1.86
N ARG A 291 -7.48 -13.97 -1.43
CA ARG A 291 -8.58 -13.60 -0.52
C ARG A 291 -9.95 -13.97 -1.07
N LYS A 292 -10.14 -13.83 -2.39
CA LYS A 292 -11.40 -14.17 -3.06
C LYS A 292 -11.58 -15.67 -3.25
N TYR A 293 -10.50 -16.36 -3.59
CA TYR A 293 -10.51 -17.81 -3.71
C TYR A 293 -10.89 -18.50 -2.39
N ALA A 294 -10.30 -18.07 -1.27
CA ALA A 294 -10.59 -18.59 0.06
C ALA A 294 -12.00 -18.29 0.57
N ARG A 295 -12.81 -17.47 -0.12
CA ARG A 295 -14.23 -17.24 0.19
C ARG A 295 -15.18 -18.12 -0.64
N ARG A 296 -14.67 -18.77 -1.69
CA ARG A 296 -15.47 -19.60 -2.61
C ARG A 296 -15.53 -21.07 -2.18
N TYR A 297 -14.68 -21.46 -1.23
CA TYR A 297 -14.60 -22.74 -0.55
C TYR A 297 -14.61 -22.46 0.96
#